data_AF-A0A3M1DSR4-F1
#
_entry.id   AF-A0A3M1DSR4-F1
#
_cell.length_a   1.000
_cell.length_b   1.000
_cell.length_c   1.000
_cell.angle_alpha   90.00
_cell.angle_beta   90.00
_cell.angle_gamma   90.00
#
_symmetry.space_group_name_H-M   'P 1'
#
loop_
_entity.id
_entity.type
_entity.pdbx_description
1 polymer ?
#
loop_
_entity_poly.entity_id
_entity_poly.type
_entity_poly.pdbx_seq_one_letter_code
_entity_poly.pdbx_strand_id
1 'polypeptide(L)'
;MKPGALFRLLLTGYGVTLGGIWLVLSLLALFGQPTIGFGGQPLTGLSGLLAGLVTGVLVVLFTTLVNWLLVLTGNRIWSWLAGLRRGTPPR
;
A
#
# COMPACT_ATOMS: atom_id res chain seq x y z
N MET A 1 0.22 25.06 -1.30
CA MET A 1 0.79 23.74 -1.64
C MET A 1 -0.26 22.98 -2.46
N LYS A 2 0.11 22.41 -3.63
CA LYS A 2 -0.86 21.67 -4.47
C LYS A 2 -1.31 20.40 -3.72
N PRO A 3 -2.62 20.16 -3.49
CA PRO A 3 -3.10 19.01 -2.69
C PRO A 3 -2.59 17.66 -3.19
N GLY A 4 -2.38 17.53 -4.51
CA GLY A 4 -1.80 16.33 -5.11
C GLY A 4 -0.33 16.05 -4.74
N ALA A 5 0.44 17.06 -4.33
CA ALA A 5 1.83 16.88 -3.92
C ALA A 5 1.93 16.19 -2.54
N LEU A 6 1.04 16.55 -1.61
CA LEU A 6 0.99 15.97 -0.27
C LEU A 6 0.54 14.49 -0.33
N PHE A 7 -0.45 14.21 -1.18
CA PHE A 7 -0.91 12.83 -1.42
C PHE A 7 0.17 11.95 -2.05
N ARG A 8 0.90 12.47 -3.04
CA ARG A 8 2.05 11.76 -3.63
C ARG A 8 3.13 11.49 -2.59
N LEU A 9 3.48 12.49 -1.77
CA LEU A 9 4.48 12.32 -0.71
C LEU A 9 4.07 11.24 0.29
N LEU A 10 2.81 11.23 0.73
CA LEU A 10 2.28 10.21 1.65
C LEU A 10 2.28 8.81 1.03
N LEU A 11 1.86 8.68 -0.22
CA LEU A 11 1.91 7.41 -0.95
C LEU A 11 3.34 6.89 -1.12
N THR A 12 4.26 7.76 -1.52
CA THR A 12 5.68 7.39 -1.68
C THR A 12 6.29 7.00 -0.34
N GLY A 13 6.04 7.77 0.72
CA GLY A 13 6.48 7.43 2.07
C GLY A 13 5.94 6.08 2.53
N TYR A 14 4.63 5.85 2.40
CA TYR A 14 4.00 4.59 2.76
C TYR A 14 4.55 3.39 1.98
N GLY A 15 4.75 3.53 0.67
CA GLY A 15 5.33 2.49 -0.17
C GLY A 15 6.77 2.15 0.22
N VAL A 16 7.60 3.15 0.56
CA VAL A 16 8.97 2.94 1.03
C VAL A 16 8.98 2.22 2.38
N THR A 17 8.10 2.60 3.32
CA THR A 17 8.02 1.95 4.63
C THR A 17 7.57 0.49 4.50
N LEU A 18 6.52 0.22 3.72
CA LEU A 18 6.06 -1.15 3.45
C LEU A 18 7.12 -1.98 2.74
N GLY A 19 7.77 -1.41 1.73
CA GLY A 19 8.85 -2.07 1.01
C GLY A 19 10.01 -2.43 1.93
N GLY A 20 10.41 -1.52 2.82
CA GLY A 20 11.43 -1.77 3.84
C GLY A 20 11.05 -2.89 4.81
N ILE A 21 9.81 -2.90 5.31
CA ILE A 21 9.30 -3.97 6.19
C ILE A 21 9.37 -5.32 5.46
N TRP A 22 8.89 -5.40 4.22
CA TRP A 22 8.94 -6.63 3.43
C TRP A 22 10.37 -7.11 3.19
N LEU A 23 11.30 -6.19 2.94
CA LEU A 23 12.72 -6.52 2.76
C LEU A 23 13.31 -7.14 4.04
N VAL A 24 12.98 -6.60 5.21
CA VAL A 24 13.38 -7.17 6.51
C VAL A 24 12.77 -8.54 6.73
N LEU A 25 11.48 -8.73 6.41
CA LEU A 25 10.80 -10.03 6.53
C LEU A 25 11.39 -11.08 5.57
N SER A 26 11.77 -10.69 4.35
CA SER A 26 12.48 -11.53 3.39
C SER A 26 13.86 -11.94 3.89
N LEU A 27 14.60 -11.01 4.52
CA LEU A 27 15.89 -11.31 5.12
C LEU A 27 15.75 -12.27 6.30
N LEU A 28 14.74 -12.07 7.15
CA LEU A 28 14.43 -13.01 8.24
C LEU A 28 14.09 -14.41 7.68
N ALA A 29 13.32 -14.49 6.59
CA ALA A 29 13.03 -15.75 5.92
C ALA A 29 14.30 -16.44 5.40
N LEU A 30 15.27 -15.67 4.89
CA LEU A 30 16.57 -16.19 4.45
C LEU A 30 17.32 -16.89 5.60
N PHE A 31 17.23 -16.35 6.82
CA PHE A 31 17.86 -16.93 8.01
C PHE A 31 17.02 -18.03 8.70
N GLY A 32 15.95 -18.51 8.06
CA GLY A 32 15.15 -19.63 8.56
C GLY A 32 13.98 -19.25 9.46
N GLN A 33 13.68 -17.96 9.63
CA GLN A 33 12.49 -17.54 10.36
C GLN A 33 11.23 -17.73 9.50
N PRO A 34 10.14 -18.29 10.04
CA PRO A 34 8.90 -18.54 9.29
C PRO A 34 8.06 -17.25 9.17
N THR A 35 8.55 -16.29 8.38
CA THR A 35 7.87 -15.00 8.17
C THR A 35 6.98 -14.98 6.94
N ILE A 36 7.25 -15.84 5.95
CA ILE A 36 6.54 -15.91 4.67
C ILE A 36 6.12 -17.35 4.43
N GLY A 37 4.90 -17.60 3.97
CA GLY A 37 4.39 -18.94 3.71
C GLY A 37 3.57 -19.04 2.44
N PHE A 38 3.56 -20.21 1.83
CA PHE A 38 2.76 -20.51 0.64
C PHE A 38 2.07 -21.87 0.83
N GLY A 39 0.76 -21.93 0.60
CA GLY A 39 0.00 -23.18 0.76
C GLY A 39 0.02 -23.76 2.18
N GLY A 40 0.17 -22.92 3.21
CA GLY A 40 0.22 -23.35 4.61
C GLY A 40 1.60 -23.83 5.10
N GLN A 41 2.62 -23.85 4.24
CA GLN A 41 3.99 -24.16 4.64
C GLN A 41 4.85 -22.88 4.71
N PRO A 42 5.70 -22.72 5.74
CA PRO A 42 6.65 -21.62 5.81
C PRO A 42 7.74 -21.78 4.75
N LEU A 43 7.97 -20.74 3.97
CA LEU A 43 9.07 -20.63 3.03
C LEU A 43 10.28 -20.01 3.74
N THR A 44 11.42 -20.69 3.67
CA THR A 44 12.68 -20.27 4.31
C THR A 44 13.84 -20.33 3.31
N GLY A 45 14.96 -19.72 3.67
CA GLY A 45 16.13 -19.66 2.81
C GLY A 45 15.89 -18.79 1.58
N LEU A 46 16.52 -19.17 0.46
CA LEU A 46 16.48 -18.38 -0.78
C LEU A 46 15.05 -18.26 -1.36
N SER A 47 14.23 -19.31 -1.20
CA SER A 47 12.84 -19.30 -1.67
C SER A 47 11.97 -18.34 -0.87
N GLY A 48 12.19 -18.25 0.45
CA GLY A 48 11.54 -17.26 1.32
C GLY A 48 11.91 -15.82 0.94
N LEU A 49 13.19 -15.57 0.66
CA LEU A 49 13.66 -14.23 0.23
C LEU A 49 13.01 -13.80 -1.10
N LEU A 50 13.03 -14.68 -2.11
CA LEU A 50 12.45 -14.39 -3.43
C LEU A 50 10.92 -14.24 -3.35
N ALA A 51 10.26 -15.15 -2.64
CA ALA A 51 8.82 -15.07 -2.42
C ALA A 51 8.44 -13.76 -1.72
N GLY A 52 9.19 -13.33 -0.71
CA GLY A 52 8.95 -12.09 0.01
C GLY A 52 9.20 -10.82 -0.82
N LEU A 53 10.19 -10.84 -1.71
CA LEU A 53 10.40 -9.74 -2.65
C LEU A 53 9.23 -9.61 -3.63
N VAL A 54 8.82 -10.71 -4.23
CA VAL A 54 7.70 -10.72 -5.19
C VAL A 54 6.39 -10.33 -4.51
N THR A 55 6.07 -10.95 -3.37
CA THR A 55 4.84 -10.64 -2.62
C THR A 55 4.86 -9.23 -2.04
N GLY A 56 6.00 -8.75 -1.55
CA GLY A 56 6.16 -7.38 -1.08
C GLY A 56 5.89 -6.34 -2.17
N VAL A 57 6.45 -6.53 -3.38
CA VAL A 57 6.18 -5.65 -4.52
C VAL A 57 4.69 -5.68 -4.90
N LEU A 58 4.08 -6.87 -4.95
CA LEU A 58 2.65 -7.01 -5.26
C LEU A 58 1.77 -6.32 -4.21
N VAL A 59 2.09 -6.45 -2.91
CA VAL A 59 1.37 -5.80 -1.82
C VAL A 59 1.51 -4.27 -1.90
N VAL A 60 2.71 -3.76 -2.19
CA VAL A 60 2.92 -2.31 -2.38
C VAL A 60 2.11 -1.79 -3.57
N LEU A 61 2.11 -2.49 -4.70
CA LEU A 61 1.31 -2.10 -5.88
C LEU A 61 -0.19 -2.14 -5.58
N PHE A 62 -0.67 -3.22 -4.94
CA PHE A 62 -2.07 -3.37 -4.59
C PHE A 62 -2.54 -2.29 -3.60
N THR A 63 -1.78 -2.05 -2.53
CA THR A 63 -2.12 -1.01 -1.54
C THR A 63 -2.08 0.39 -2.14
N THR A 64 -1.14 0.67 -3.05
CA THR A 64 -1.10 1.94 -3.79
C THR A 64 -2.36 2.11 -4.65
N LEU A 65 -2.79 1.07 -5.36
CA LEU A 65 -4.00 1.08 -6.18
C LEU A 65 -5.26 1.32 -5.32
N VAL A 66 -5.38 0.62 -4.20
CA VAL A 66 -6.50 0.78 -3.26
C VAL A 66 -6.52 2.20 -2.67
N ASN A 67 -5.37 2.73 -2.25
CA ASN A 67 -5.26 4.09 -1.73
C ASN A 67 -5.65 5.14 -2.78
N TRP A 68 -5.28 4.92 -4.05
CA TRP A 68 -5.68 5.80 -5.13
C TRP A 68 -7.20 5.81 -5.35
N LEU A 69 -7.85 4.64 -5.34
CA LEU A 69 -9.31 4.52 -5.43
C LEU A 69 -10.02 5.18 -4.23
N LEU A 70 -9.50 4.97 -3.01
CA LEU A 70 -10.04 5.59 -1.80
C LEU A 70 -9.96 7.11 -1.87
N VAL A 71 -8.88 7.67 -2.41
CA VAL A 71 -8.76 9.13 -2.56
C VAL A 71 -9.68 9.69 -3.62
N LEU A 72 -9.86 9.03 -4.76
CA LEU A 72 -10.87 9.45 -5.74
C LEU A 72 -12.28 9.44 -5.13
N THR A 73 -12.61 8.38 -4.41
CA THR A 73 -13.91 8.22 -3.75
C THR A 73 -14.09 9.25 -2.65
N GLY A 74 -13.08 9.45 -1.81
CA GLY A 74 -13.07 10.43 -0.73
C GLY A 74 -13.22 11.86 -1.24
N ASN A 75 -12.54 12.22 -2.33
CA ASN A 75 -12.72 13.53 -2.97
C ASN A 75 -14.14 13.71 -3.52
N ARG A 76 -14.73 12.66 -4.10
CA ARG A 76 -16.12 12.70 -4.57
C ARG A 76 -17.09 12.95 -3.42
N ILE A 77 -16.98 12.18 -2.34
CA ILE A 77 -17.82 12.32 -1.14
C ILE A 77 -17.63 13.72 -0.53
N TRP A 78 -16.39 14.18 -0.43
CA TRP A 78 -16.09 15.51 0.10
C TRP A 78 -16.71 16.62 -0.75
N SER A 79 -16.60 16.53 -2.07
CA SER A 79 -17.23 17.51 -2.98
C SER A 79 -18.75 17.52 -2.87
N TRP A 80 -19.37 16.34 -2.71
CA TRP A 80 -20.81 16.19 -2.53
C TRP A 80 -21.27 16.81 -1.19
N LEU A 81 -20.59 16.50 -0.08
CA LEU A 81 -20.86 17.10 1.23
C LEU A 81 -20.63 18.62 1.24
N ALA A 82 -19.59 19.10 0.55
CA ALA A 82 -19.29 20.51 0.44
C ALA A 82 -20.30 21.27 -0.42
N GLY A 83 -20.92 20.61 -1.41
CA GLY A 83 -22.03 21.13 -2.21
C GLY A 83 -23.32 21.26 -1.39
N LEU A 84 -23.65 20.24 -0.60
CA LEU A 84 -24.79 20.27 0.33
C LEU A 84 -24.67 21.40 1.36
N ARG A 85 -23.47 21.64 1.91
CA ARG A 85 -23.22 22.77 2.84
C ARG A 85 -23.37 24.15 2.19
N ARG A 86 -23.22 24.27 0.87
CA ARG A 86 -23.29 25.54 0.14
C ARG A 86 -24.65 25.80 -0.52
N GLY A 87 -25.62 24.90 -0.39
CA GLY A 87 -26.96 25.06 -0.99
C GLY A 87 -26.98 25.01 -2.51
N THR A 88 -25.89 24.62 -3.16
CA THR A 88 -25.79 24.46 -4.62
C THR A 88 -25.83 22.98 -4.99
N PRO A 89 -26.72 22.52 -5.89
CA PRO A 89 -26.76 21.12 -6.28
C PRO A 89 -25.43 20.68 -6.93
N PRO A 90 -24.92 19.49 -6.59
CA PRO A 90 -23.69 18.97 -7.19
C PRO A 90 -23.90 18.71 -8.68
N ARG A 91 -22.96 19.15 -9.52
CA ARG A 91 -22.85 18.77 -10.94
C ARG A 91 -21.99 17.52 -11.09
#